data_AF-A0A428CZ36-F1
#
_entry.id   AF-A0A428CZ36-F1
#
_cell.length_a   1.000
_cell.length_b   1.000
_cell.length_c   1.000
_cell.angle_alpha   90.00
_cell.angle_beta   90.00
_cell.angle_gamma   90.00
#
_symmetry.space_group_name_H-M   'P 1'
#
loop_
_entity.id
_entity.type
_entity.pdbx_description
1 polymer ?
#
loop_
_entity_poly.entity_id
_entity_poly.type
_entity_poly.pdbx_seq_one_letter_code
_entity_poly.pdbx_strand_id
1 'polypeptide(L)'
;MSVTYSVALPVVGIDICSAKEVLDAHLEKANEVGSVYFSTSNRMDPKKLTKVSKILLVSKEFTYIADLVLYQFFNKKSAPLDAAIYAPSLFADDQDYHWLKLKNIREISLDELNTFQMINKEAQEKYNGVGNYVENTGRLQVFYAKKTS
;
A
#
# COMPACT_ATOMS: atom_id res chain seq x y z
N MET A 1 23.52 -2.15 9.41
CA MET A 1 22.52 -1.25 8.82
C MET A 1 21.46 -2.09 8.16
N SER A 2 20.23 -1.99 8.65
CA SER A 2 19.07 -2.67 8.04
C SER A 2 18.39 -1.71 7.07
N VAL A 3 17.89 -2.23 5.95
CA VAL A 3 17.14 -1.43 4.97
C VAL A 3 15.73 -1.97 4.88
N THR A 4 14.76 -1.12 5.22
CA THR A 4 13.34 -1.39 5.02
C THR A 4 12.93 -0.84 3.67
N TYR A 5 12.40 -1.68 2.78
CA TYR A 5 11.82 -1.23 1.52
C TYR A 5 10.31 -1.11 1.63
N SER A 6 9.77 -0.04 1.07
CA SER A 6 8.34 0.19 0.99
C SER A 6 7.89 0.46 -0.45
N VAL A 7 6.62 0.15 -0.71
CA VAL A 7 5.91 0.59 -1.91
C VAL A 7 4.71 1.43 -1.47
N ALA A 8 4.56 2.58 -2.10
CA ALA A 8 3.36 3.40 -1.96
C ALA A 8 2.32 2.94 -2.98
N LEU A 9 1.13 2.64 -2.51
CA LEU A 9 -0.04 2.25 -3.29
C LEU A 9 -1.10 3.33 -3.17
N PRO A 10 -1.58 3.88 -4.29
CA PRO A 10 -2.68 4.81 -4.25
C PRO A 10 -3.96 4.09 -3.87
N VAL A 11 -4.63 4.60 -2.84
CA VAL A 11 -6.01 4.22 -2.52
C VAL A 11 -6.92 5.22 -3.21
N VAL A 12 -7.76 4.73 -4.11
CA VAL A 12 -8.70 5.52 -4.91
C VAL A 12 -10.11 5.05 -4.61
N GLY A 13 -11.09 5.91 -4.88
CA GLY A 13 -12.49 5.50 -4.85
C GLY A 13 -12.78 4.44 -5.91
N ILE A 14 -13.63 3.48 -5.58
CA ILE A 14 -14.03 2.40 -6.46
C ILE A 14 -15.56 2.34 -6.45
N ASP A 15 -16.15 2.40 -7.64
CA ASP A 15 -17.60 2.47 -7.85
C ASP A 15 -18.25 3.63 -7.06
N ILE A 16 -19.13 3.33 -6.10
CA ILE A 16 -19.78 4.32 -5.23
C ILE A 16 -18.98 4.65 -3.96
N CYS A 17 -17.89 3.93 -3.68
CA CYS A 17 -17.07 4.14 -2.49
C CYS A 17 -15.98 5.19 -2.73
N SER A 18 -15.87 6.15 -1.83
CA SER A 18 -14.73 7.04 -1.70
C SER A 18 -13.46 6.29 -1.29
N ALA A 19 -12.29 6.89 -1.51
CA ALA A 19 -11.00 6.31 -1.08
C ALA A 19 -10.96 6.05 0.43
N LYS A 20 -11.64 6.90 1.21
CA LYS A 20 -11.76 6.76 2.66
C LYS A 20 -12.63 5.57 3.06
N GLU A 21 -13.78 5.39 2.41
CA GLU A 21 -14.64 4.20 2.64
C GLU A 21 -13.93 2.91 2.24
N VAL A 22 -13.15 2.92 1.15
CA VAL A 22 -12.30 1.79 0.78
C VAL A 22 -11.31 1.48 1.91
N LEU A 23 -10.57 2.49 2.40
CA LEU A 23 -9.63 2.29 3.51
C LEU A 23 -10.33 1.77 4.77
N ASP A 24 -11.47 2.35 5.13
CA ASP A 24 -12.20 2.01 6.36
C ASP A 24 -12.73 0.57 6.34
N ALA A 25 -13.25 0.10 5.20
CA ALA A 25 -13.62 -1.29 5.04
C ALA A 25 -12.43 -2.25 5.25
N HIS A 26 -11.23 -1.87 4.78
CA HIS A 26 -10.02 -2.66 4.98
C HIS A 26 -9.54 -2.61 6.44
N LEU A 27 -9.64 -1.46 7.11
CA LEU A 27 -9.30 -1.33 8.53
C LEU A 27 -10.26 -2.15 9.42
N GLU A 28 -11.56 -2.11 9.15
CA GLU A 28 -12.56 -2.90 9.86
C GLU A 28 -12.27 -4.40 9.73
N LYS A 29 -12.05 -4.88 8.49
CA LYS A 29 -11.68 -6.28 8.26
C LYS A 29 -10.36 -6.64 8.94
N ALA A 30 -9.35 -5.78 8.88
CA ALA A 30 -8.07 -6.02 9.55
C ALA A 30 -8.21 -6.12 11.07
N ASN A 31 -9.11 -5.33 11.67
CA ASN A 31 -9.39 -5.38 13.11
C ASN A 31 -10.15 -6.67 13.51
N GLU A 32 -11.04 -7.15 12.63
CA GLU A 32 -11.81 -8.38 12.85
C GLU A 32 -10.93 -9.64 12.81
N VAL A 33 -10.12 -9.79 11.76
CA VAL A 33 -9.38 -11.04 11.47
C VAL A 33 -7.85 -10.91 11.63
N GLY A 34 -7.37 -9.76 12.10
CA GLY A 34 -5.97 -9.47 12.39
C GLY A 34 -5.07 -9.27 11.16
N SER A 35 -5.59 -9.41 9.94
CA SER A 35 -4.94 -9.07 8.67
C SER A 35 -5.97 -8.87 7.57
N VAL A 36 -5.65 -8.07 6.56
CA VAL A 36 -6.57 -7.86 5.44
C VAL A 36 -5.85 -8.01 4.10
N TYR A 37 -6.54 -8.55 3.10
CA TYR A 37 -6.09 -8.49 1.72
C TYR A 37 -6.43 -7.16 1.08
N PHE A 38 -5.48 -6.63 0.32
CA PHE A 38 -5.63 -5.50 -0.56
C PHE A 38 -5.32 -5.95 -1.99
N SER A 39 -6.34 -5.98 -2.86
CA SER A 39 -6.21 -6.22 -4.30
C SER A 39 -5.81 -4.92 -5.01
N THR A 40 -5.06 -5.02 -6.11
CA THR A 40 -4.76 -3.83 -6.92
C THR A 40 -4.44 -4.18 -8.36
N SER A 41 -5.02 -3.40 -9.26
CA SER A 41 -4.72 -3.42 -10.70
C SER A 41 -3.51 -2.55 -11.07
N ASN A 42 -2.97 -1.77 -10.12
CA ASN A 42 -1.79 -0.94 -10.36
C ASN A 42 -0.60 -1.79 -10.83
N ARG A 43 0.13 -1.27 -11.83
CA ARG A 43 1.33 -1.91 -12.33
C ARG A 43 2.42 -1.90 -11.26
N MET A 44 2.77 -3.08 -10.76
CA MET A 44 3.88 -3.29 -9.84
C MET A 44 4.91 -4.24 -10.45
N ASP A 45 6.13 -4.18 -9.94
CA ASP A 45 7.18 -5.11 -10.33
C ASP A 45 7.25 -6.24 -9.30
N PRO A 46 6.82 -7.48 -9.65
CA PRO A 46 6.85 -8.61 -8.71
C PRO A 46 8.23 -8.86 -8.11
N LYS A 47 9.32 -8.59 -8.86
CA LYS A 47 10.70 -8.80 -8.38
C LYS A 47 11.12 -7.76 -7.33
N LYS A 48 10.49 -6.57 -7.33
CA LYS A 48 10.73 -5.57 -6.28
C LYS A 48 9.90 -5.87 -5.05
N LEU A 49 8.66 -6.33 -5.24
CA LEU A 49 7.73 -6.65 -4.16
C LEU A 49 8.24 -7.78 -3.25
N THR A 50 9.07 -8.70 -3.74
CA THR A 50 9.74 -9.71 -2.89
C THR A 50 10.73 -9.13 -1.87
N LYS A 51 11.15 -7.87 -2.04
CA LYS A 51 12.06 -7.16 -1.12
C LYS A 51 11.33 -6.18 -0.21
N VAL A 52 10.05 -5.91 -0.49
CA VAL A 52 9.24 -4.95 0.25
C VAL A 52 8.76 -5.61 1.54
N SER A 53 8.82 -4.86 2.64
CA SER A 53 8.29 -5.29 3.94
C SER A 53 7.22 -4.35 4.49
N LYS A 54 7.07 -3.16 3.90
CA LYS A 54 6.08 -2.16 4.30
C LYS A 54 5.27 -1.67 3.10
N ILE A 55 3.98 -1.44 3.29
CA ILE A 55 3.11 -0.79 2.30
C ILE A 55 2.73 0.58 2.84
N LEU A 56 2.85 1.61 1.99
CA LEU A 56 2.28 2.91 2.24
C LEU A 56 0.97 3.01 1.46
N LEU A 57 -0.15 3.21 2.14
CA LEU A 57 -1.46 3.45 1.52
C LEU A 57 -1.65 4.96 1.45
N VAL A 58 -1.65 5.51 0.23
CA VAL A 58 -1.64 6.97 0.01
C VAL A 58 -2.91 7.43 -0.70
N SER A 59 -3.51 8.50 -0.19
CA SER A 59 -4.57 9.27 -0.83
C SER A 59 -4.25 10.76 -0.68
N LYS A 60 -5.03 11.64 -1.31
CA LYS A 60 -4.94 13.08 -1.05
C LYS A 60 -5.33 13.45 0.38
N GLU A 61 -6.13 12.61 1.03
CA GLU A 61 -6.74 12.89 2.34
C GLU A 61 -6.00 12.22 3.50
N PHE A 62 -5.22 11.18 3.22
CA PHE A 62 -4.62 10.36 4.26
C PHE A 62 -3.35 9.66 3.78
N THR A 63 -2.49 9.29 4.73
CA THR A 63 -1.42 8.33 4.49
C THR A 63 -1.35 7.35 5.65
N TYR A 64 -1.32 6.06 5.31
CA TYR A 64 -1.23 4.96 6.26
C TYR A 64 -0.02 4.09 5.92
N ILE A 65 0.51 3.40 6.93
CA ILE A 65 1.56 2.40 6.78
C ILE A 65 1.06 1.05 7.28
N ALA A 66 1.48 -0.02 6.62
CA ALA A 66 1.16 -1.38 6.99
C ALA A 66 2.37 -2.30 6.81
N ASP A 67 2.36 -3.42 7.53
CA ASP A 67 3.28 -4.54 7.33
C ASP A 67 2.81 -5.40 6.15
N LEU A 68 3.70 -5.67 5.20
CA LEU A 68 3.44 -6.65 4.16
C LEU A 68 3.72 -8.05 4.72
N VAL A 69 2.67 -8.84 4.93
CA VAL A 69 2.77 -10.22 5.43
C VAL A 69 2.95 -11.21 4.30
N LEU A 70 2.18 -11.02 3.24
CA LEU A 70 2.20 -11.91 2.09
C LEU A 70 1.93 -11.10 0.82
N TYR A 71 2.67 -11.41 -0.23
CA TYR A 71 2.40 -10.93 -1.57
C TYR A 71 2.12 -12.11 -2.48
N GLN A 72 1.00 -12.06 -3.20
CA GLN A 72 0.64 -13.05 -4.21
C GLN A 72 0.53 -12.37 -5.57
N PHE A 73 1.21 -12.95 -6.55
CA PHE A 73 1.13 -12.56 -7.95
C PHE A 73 0.47 -13.68 -8.76
N PHE A 74 -0.50 -13.32 -9.57
CA PHE A 74 -1.14 -14.24 -10.50
C PHE A 74 -0.78 -13.84 -11.93
N ASN A 75 -0.47 -14.80 -12.80
CA ASN A 75 -0.23 -14.54 -14.23
C ASN A 75 -1.52 -14.21 -14.99
N LYS A 76 -2.67 -14.56 -14.42
CA LYS A 76 -4.02 -14.23 -14.89
C LYS A 76 -4.78 -13.67 -13.70
N LYS A 77 -5.64 -12.66 -13.90
CA LYS A 77 -6.49 -12.11 -12.84
C LYS A 77 -7.20 -13.22 -12.08
N SER A 78 -7.04 -13.22 -10.76
CA SER A 78 -7.60 -14.23 -9.85
C SER A 78 -7.63 -13.66 -8.43
N ALA A 79 -8.21 -14.42 -7.49
CA ALA A 79 -8.22 -14.12 -6.07
C ALA A 79 -7.47 -15.24 -5.30
N PRO A 80 -6.84 -14.93 -4.16
CA PRO A 80 -6.44 -15.93 -3.17
C PRO A 80 -7.64 -16.80 -2.76
N LEU A 81 -7.40 -18.09 -2.52
CA LEU A 81 -8.47 -19.02 -2.10
C LEU A 81 -9.14 -18.61 -0.78
N ASP A 82 -8.41 -17.89 0.07
CA ASP A 82 -8.87 -17.38 1.37
C ASP A 82 -9.34 -15.91 1.30
N ALA A 83 -9.58 -15.35 0.11
CA ALA A 83 -9.99 -13.96 -0.06
C ALA A 83 -11.27 -13.63 0.73
N ALA A 84 -12.29 -14.50 0.70
CA ALA A 84 -13.53 -14.30 1.45
C ALA A 84 -13.36 -14.18 2.98
N ILE A 85 -12.24 -14.66 3.53
CA ILE A 85 -11.92 -14.57 4.95
C ILE A 85 -11.21 -13.25 5.28
N TYR A 86 -10.30 -12.82 4.39
CA TYR A 86 -9.37 -11.74 4.69
C TYR A 86 -9.60 -10.46 3.88
N ALA A 87 -10.47 -10.44 2.88
CA ALA A 87 -10.86 -9.22 2.18
C ALA A 87 -12.18 -8.67 2.75
N PRO A 88 -12.42 -7.35 2.69
CA PRO A 88 -13.76 -6.83 2.96
C PRO A 88 -14.77 -7.46 1.99
N SER A 89 -15.99 -7.72 2.45
CA SER A 89 -17.00 -8.45 1.66
C SER A 89 -17.26 -7.79 0.29
N LEU A 90 -17.13 -6.46 0.20
CA LEU A 90 -17.26 -5.70 -1.05
C LEU A 90 -16.20 -6.06 -2.10
N PHE A 91 -15.02 -6.51 -1.68
CA PHE A 91 -13.85 -6.75 -2.53
C PHE A 91 -13.41 -8.23 -2.51
N ALA A 92 -14.17 -9.10 -1.85
CA ALA A 92 -13.83 -10.51 -1.68
C ALA A 92 -13.83 -11.29 -2.99
N ASP A 93 -14.65 -10.87 -3.96
CA ASP A 93 -14.79 -11.49 -5.27
C ASP A 93 -13.93 -10.82 -6.36
N ASP A 94 -13.11 -9.84 -6.00
CA ASP A 94 -12.22 -9.16 -6.93
C ASP A 94 -11.30 -10.15 -7.65
N GLN A 95 -10.92 -9.82 -8.88
CA GLN A 95 -9.91 -10.58 -9.61
C GLN A 95 -8.83 -9.66 -10.12
N ASP A 96 -7.64 -9.81 -9.54
CA ASP A 96 -6.49 -8.96 -9.87
C ASP A 96 -5.19 -9.74 -9.95
N TYR A 97 -4.18 -9.09 -10.54
CA TYR A 97 -2.85 -9.68 -10.69
C TYR A 97 -2.07 -9.66 -9.38
N HIS A 98 -2.36 -8.70 -8.50
CA HIS A 98 -1.58 -8.45 -7.29
C HIS A 98 -2.47 -8.40 -6.06
N TRP A 99 -2.12 -9.22 -5.08
CA TRP A 99 -2.79 -9.27 -3.78
C TRP A 99 -1.76 -9.12 -2.67
N LEU A 100 -2.00 -8.19 -1.75
CA LEU A 100 -1.13 -7.90 -0.63
C LEU A 100 -1.89 -8.17 0.67
N LYS A 101 -1.40 -9.09 1.49
CA LYS A 101 -1.92 -9.31 2.84
C LYS A 101 -1.20 -8.38 3.80
N LEU A 102 -1.97 -7.49 4.42
CA LEU A 102 -1.49 -6.41 5.26
C LEU A 102 -1.82 -6.66 6.73
N LYS A 103 -0.93 -6.22 7.62
CA LYS A 103 -1.15 -6.17 9.08
C LYS A 103 -0.70 -4.85 9.65
N ASN A 104 -1.11 -4.57 10.89
CA ASN A 104 -0.68 -3.40 11.67
C ASN A 104 -0.88 -2.09 10.89
N ILE A 105 -2.02 -1.98 10.21
CA ILE A 105 -2.36 -0.79 9.42
C ILE A 105 -2.61 0.36 10.40
N ARG A 106 -1.87 1.45 10.23
CA ARG A 106 -2.01 2.65 11.05
C ARG A 106 -1.71 3.90 10.26
N GLU A 107 -2.23 5.02 10.75
CA GLU A 107 -1.83 6.32 10.24
C GLU A 107 -0.32 6.54 10.49
N ILE A 108 0.32 7.28 9.57
CA ILE A 108 1.72 7.65 9.67
C ILE A 108 1.84 9.17 9.57
N SER A 109 2.55 9.77 10.52
CA SER A 109 2.77 11.22 10.51
C SER A 109 3.70 11.63 9.36
N LEU A 110 3.63 12.90 8.96
CA LEU A 110 4.51 13.46 7.94
C LEU A 110 5.99 13.31 8.32
N ASP A 111 6.33 13.54 9.59
CA ASP A 111 7.69 13.39 10.11
C ASP A 111 8.20 11.95 9.98
N GLU A 112 7.38 10.97 10.36
CA GLU A 112 7.76 9.56 10.22
C GLU A 112 7.88 9.19 8.74
N LEU A 113 6.97 9.66 7.89
CA LEU A 113 6.98 9.42 6.46
C LEU A 113 8.23 10.00 5.79
N ASN A 114 8.70 11.16 6.24
CA ASN A 114 9.95 11.78 5.77
C ASN A 114 11.22 11.03 6.21
N THR A 115 11.13 10.06 7.12
CA THR A 115 12.25 9.13 7.38
C THR A 115 12.48 8.13 6.24
N PHE A 116 11.52 7.99 5.32
CA PHE A 116 11.68 7.22 4.09
C PHE A 116 12.25 8.09 2.97
N GLN A 117 13.24 7.55 2.27
CA GLN A 117 13.87 8.11 1.09
C GLN A 117 13.24 7.51 -0.17
N MET A 118 13.00 8.36 -1.17
CA MET A 118 12.58 7.92 -2.50
C MET A 118 13.69 7.08 -3.15
N ILE A 119 13.33 5.96 -3.80
CA ILE A 119 14.30 5.20 -4.61
C ILE A 119 14.68 5.98 -5.88
N ASN A 120 13.75 6.78 -6.42
CA ASN A 120 14.03 7.70 -7.52
C ASN A 120 14.89 8.87 -7.00
N LYS A 121 16.12 9.00 -7.52
CA LYS A 121 17.09 10.00 -7.06
C LYS A 121 16.65 11.44 -7.35
N GLU A 122 16.11 11.72 -8.53
CA GLU A 122 15.62 13.05 -8.91
C GLU A 122 14.49 13.52 -7.97
N ALA A 123 13.56 12.62 -7.66
CA ALA A 123 12.50 12.90 -6.70
C ALA A 123 13.05 13.10 -5.28
N GLN A 124 14.04 12.30 -4.87
CA GLN A 124 14.69 12.48 -3.56
C GLN A 124 15.41 13.83 -3.47
N GLU A 125 16.14 14.24 -4.51
CA GLU A 125 16.86 15.51 -4.55
C GLU A 125 15.90 16.71 -4.55
N LYS A 126 14.76 16.58 -5.24
CA LYS A 126 13.76 17.66 -5.34
C LYS A 126 12.92 17.84 -4.08
N TYR A 127 12.46 16.76 -3.46
CA TYR A 127 11.49 16.83 -2.37
C TYR A 127 12.05 16.44 -1.00
N ASN A 128 13.23 15.79 -0.97
CA ASN A 128 13.93 15.39 0.25
C ASN A 128 13.09 14.57 1.24
N GLY A 129 12.37 13.57 0.76
CA GLY A 129 11.58 12.66 1.60
C GLY A 129 10.25 12.28 0.96
N VAL A 130 9.72 11.12 1.37
CA VAL A 130 8.42 10.63 0.87
C VAL A 130 7.27 11.55 1.29
N GLY A 131 7.30 12.07 2.51
CA GLY A 131 6.22 12.92 3.03
C GLY A 131 6.06 14.19 2.21
N ASN A 132 7.17 14.92 2.05
CA ASN A 132 7.21 16.11 1.21
C ASN A 132 6.79 15.81 -0.23
N TYR A 133 7.22 14.67 -0.78
CA TYR A 133 6.82 14.26 -2.12
C TYR A 133 5.31 14.06 -2.25
N VAL A 134 4.69 13.33 -1.32
CA VAL A 134 3.24 13.07 -1.32
C VAL A 134 2.46 14.37 -1.18
N GLU A 135 2.85 15.23 -0.24
CA GLU A 135 2.18 16.52 0.02
C GLU A 135 2.26 17.47 -1.18
N ASN A 136 3.45 17.61 -1.79
CA ASN A 136 3.66 18.59 -2.86
C ASN A 136 3.09 18.13 -4.22
N THR A 137 2.99 16.82 -4.44
CA THR A 137 2.57 16.30 -5.76
C THR A 137 1.14 15.81 -5.78
N GLY A 138 0.57 15.45 -4.63
CA GLY A 138 -0.70 14.72 -4.56
C GLY A 138 -0.69 13.45 -5.42
N ARG A 139 0.49 12.87 -5.68
CA ARG A 139 0.67 11.85 -6.72
C ARG A 139 0.10 10.51 -6.27
N LEU A 140 -1.02 10.16 -6.86
CA LEU A 140 -1.70 8.88 -6.71
C LEU A 140 -1.15 7.83 -7.69
N GLN A 141 0.15 7.56 -7.65
CA GLN A 141 0.78 6.52 -8.46
C GLN A 141 1.71 5.66 -7.61
N VAL A 142 1.95 4.43 -8.06
CA VAL A 142 2.88 3.53 -7.38
C VAL A 142 4.31 4.07 -7.44
N PHE A 143 4.96 4.15 -6.29
CA PHE A 143 6.39 4.44 -6.19
C PHE A 143 7.03 3.64 -5.06
N TYR A 144 8.36 3.57 -5.07
CA TYR A 144 9.13 2.79 -4.10
C TYR A 144 10.00 3.70 -3.26
N ALA A 145 10.11 3.36 -1.98
CA ALA A 145 10.93 4.07 -1.02
C ALA A 145 11.71 3.10 -0.14
N LYS A 146 12.68 3.64 0.61
CA LYS A 146 13.50 2.88 1.54
C LYS A 146 13.76 3.68 2.81
N LYS A 147 13.96 2.99 3.92
CA LYS A 147 14.42 3.57 5.18
C LYS A 147 15.64 2.80 5.65
N THR A 148 16.72 3.52 5.96
CA THR A 148 17.94 2.96 6.53
C THR A 148 17.89 3.11 8.05
N SER A 149 18.27 2.06 8.78
CA SER A 149 18.33 2.03 10.24
C SER A 149 19.63 1.40 10.74
#